data_AF-A0A7Y5F9Z7-F1
#
_entry.id   AF-A0A7Y5F9Z7-F1
#
_cell.length_a   1.000
_cell.length_b   1.000
_cell.length_c   1.000
_cell.angle_alpha   90.00
_cell.angle_beta   90.00
_cell.angle_gamma   90.00
#
_symmetry.space_group_name_H-M   'P 1'
#
loop_
_entity.id
_entity.type
_entity.pdbx_description
1 polymer ?
#
loop_
_entity_poly.entity_id
_entity_poly.type
_entity_poly.pdbx_seq_one_letter_code
_entity_poly.pdbx_strand_id
1 'polypeptide(L)'
;MTPEKALGFMAALLGLLAVKAGCVAMSVWLDKSAPAFTARALNVYQTRGKRSFVLGVVNGLLLFFLFTALTNAQLKPLGVLGIVILLATAAAALTGYMIAYNDIGQRLRGERNWSATQTIIYGGITMEAAFMAPVIGQVFSIGVLFRGFGAVVSALLSRGKV
;
A
#
# COMPACT_ATOMS: atom_id res chain seq x y z
N MET A 1 -16.95 29.81 -6.39
CA MET A 1 -17.22 28.57 -5.63
C MET A 1 -18.18 28.94 -4.52
N THR A 2 -19.35 28.29 -4.41
CA THR A 2 -20.33 28.62 -3.36
C THR A 2 -19.85 28.07 -1.99
N PRO A 3 -20.30 28.63 -0.86
CA PRO A 3 -19.91 28.17 0.48
C PRO A 3 -20.15 26.67 0.71
N GLU A 4 -21.27 26.14 0.19
CA GLU A 4 -21.61 24.72 0.23
C GLU A 4 -20.61 23.84 -0.55
N LYS A 5 -20.18 24.30 -1.74
CA LYS A 5 -19.13 23.62 -2.52
C LYS A 5 -17.78 23.67 -1.81
N ALA A 6 -17.49 24.74 -1.08
CA ALA A 6 -16.28 24.85 -0.27
C ALA A 6 -16.26 23.91 0.92
N LEU A 7 -17.38 23.79 1.64
CA LEU A 7 -17.53 22.81 2.72
C LEU A 7 -17.41 21.37 2.22
N GLY A 8 -18.07 21.03 1.11
CA GLY A 8 -17.97 19.70 0.50
C GLY A 8 -16.55 19.36 0.06
N PHE A 9 -15.83 20.33 -0.52
CA PHE A 9 -14.43 20.15 -0.89
C PHE A 9 -13.51 19.96 0.33
N MET A 10 -13.69 20.76 1.38
CA MET A 10 -12.92 20.62 2.62
C MET A 10 -13.20 19.28 3.32
N ALA A 11 -14.45 18.83 3.35
CA ALA A 11 -14.81 17.52 3.88
C ALA A 11 -14.15 16.37 3.09
N ALA A 12 -14.10 16.48 1.76
CA ALA A 12 -13.41 15.50 0.92
C ALA A 12 -11.90 15.46 1.19
N LEU A 13 -11.26 16.61 1.36
CA LEU A 13 -9.84 16.68 1.71
C LEU A 13 -9.55 16.10 3.10
N LEU A 14 -10.40 16.38 4.08
CA LEU A 14 -10.28 15.81 5.43
C LEU A 14 -10.49 14.29 5.42
N GLY A 15 -11.46 13.79 4.64
CA GLY A 15 -11.66 12.36 4.44
C GLY A 15 -10.44 11.70 3.81
N LEU A 16 -9.86 12.32 2.79
CA LEU A 16 -8.63 11.83 2.16
C LEU A 16 -7.47 11.80 3.17
N LEU A 17 -7.28 12.88 3.93
CA LEU A 17 -6.24 12.97 4.96
C LEU A 17 -6.41 11.87 6.01
N ALA A 18 -7.63 11.60 6.47
CA ALA A 18 -7.92 10.53 7.42
C ALA A 18 -7.57 9.15 6.87
N VAL A 19 -7.88 8.88 5.59
CA VAL A 19 -7.49 7.63 4.92
C VAL A 19 -5.97 7.49 4.85
N LYS A 20 -5.26 8.55 4.48
CA LYS A 20 -3.79 8.55 4.41
C LYS A 20 -3.13 8.36 5.79
N ALA A 21 -3.64 9.06 6.81
CA ALA A 21 -3.22 8.87 8.19
C ALA A 21 -3.47 7.43 8.66
N GLY A 22 -4.62 6.86 8.30
CA GLY A 22 -4.94 5.45 8.54
C GLY A 22 -3.95 4.48 7.90
N CYS A 23 -3.47 4.77 6.69
CA CYS A 23 -2.43 3.97 6.02
C CYS A 23 -1.12 3.96 6.82
N VAL A 24 -0.68 5.12 7.31
CA VAL A 24 0.53 5.24 8.15
C VAL A 24 0.35 4.54 9.50
N ALA A 25 -0.81 4.71 10.16
CA ALA A 25 -1.10 4.04 11.43
C ALA A 25 -1.12 2.51 11.27
N MET A 26 -1.77 2.00 10.21
CA MET A 26 -1.80 0.57 9.89
C MET A 26 -0.39 0.04 9.60
N SER A 27 0.46 0.86 8.97
CA SER A 27 1.86 0.52 8.71
C SER A 27 2.64 0.28 10.00
N VAL A 28 2.48 1.18 10.98
CA VAL A 28 3.12 1.05 12.30
C VAL A 28 2.58 -0.16 13.05
N TRP A 29 1.27 -0.39 12.99
CA TRP A 29 0.64 -1.55 13.63
C TRP A 29 1.18 -2.86 13.06
N LEU A 30 1.22 -3.00 11.73
CA LEU A 30 1.67 -4.23 11.07
C LEU A 30 3.16 -4.50 11.30
N ASP A 31 4.00 -3.46 11.31
CA ASP A 31 5.42 -3.60 11.68
C ASP A 31 5.61 -4.18 13.08
N LYS A 32 4.78 -3.76 14.04
CA LYS A 32 4.78 -4.30 15.41
C LYS A 32 4.20 -5.72 15.50
N SER A 33 3.11 -6.00 14.78
CA SER A 33 2.41 -7.28 14.87
C SER A 33 3.12 -8.40 14.09
N ALA A 34 3.82 -8.08 13.00
CA ALA A 34 4.45 -9.05 12.11
C ALA A 34 5.83 -8.59 11.59
N PRO A 35 6.81 -8.28 12.47
CA PRO A 35 8.09 -7.68 12.07
C PRO A 35 8.89 -8.55 11.10
N ALA A 36 8.86 -9.88 11.26
CA ALA A 36 9.53 -10.81 10.36
C ALA A 36 8.96 -10.79 8.94
N PHE A 37 7.64 -10.59 8.80
CA PHE A 37 6.99 -10.45 7.50
C PHE A 37 7.38 -9.12 6.85
N THR A 38 7.37 -8.03 7.62
CA THR A 38 7.78 -6.70 7.16
C THR A 38 9.21 -6.69 6.66
N ALA A 39 10.15 -7.28 7.42
CA ALA A 39 11.55 -7.39 7.02
C ALA A 39 11.71 -8.16 5.69
N ARG A 40 10.98 -9.27 5.50
CA ARG A 40 10.96 -10.01 4.22
C ARG A 40 10.45 -9.16 3.08
N ALA A 41 9.29 -8.55 3.24
CA ALA A 41 8.67 -7.74 2.20
C ALA A 41 9.55 -6.54 1.83
N LEU A 42 10.18 -5.90 2.82
CA LEU A 42 11.12 -4.81 2.60
C LEU A 42 12.38 -5.27 1.85
N ASN A 43 12.98 -6.39 2.25
CA ASN A 43 14.13 -6.95 1.53
C ASN A 43 13.77 -7.22 0.05
N VAL A 44 12.63 -7.88 -0.21
CA VAL A 44 12.18 -8.12 -1.59
C VAL A 44 11.91 -6.82 -2.34
N TYR A 45 11.32 -5.82 -1.68
CA TYR A 45 11.06 -4.51 -2.28
C TYR A 45 12.36 -3.83 -2.71
N GLN A 46 13.40 -3.87 -1.87
CA GLN A 46 14.71 -3.26 -2.11
C GLN A 46 15.52 -4.02 -3.17
N THR A 47 15.62 -5.34 -3.05
CA THR A 47 16.52 -6.17 -3.89
C THR A 47 15.92 -6.53 -5.25
N ARG A 48 14.59 -6.61 -5.37
CA ARG A 48 13.91 -7.11 -6.59
C ARG A 48 12.95 -6.11 -7.21
N GLY A 49 13.19 -4.81 -7.06
CA GLY A 49 12.25 -3.74 -7.43
C GLY A 49 11.52 -3.91 -8.76
N LYS A 50 12.23 -4.19 -9.87
CA LYS A 50 11.60 -4.40 -11.19
C LYS A 50 10.70 -5.65 -11.24
N ARG A 51 11.18 -6.77 -10.68
CA ARG A 51 10.41 -8.03 -10.65
C ARG A 51 9.20 -7.92 -9.73
N SER A 52 9.34 -7.25 -8.59
CA SER A 52 8.24 -6.96 -7.67
C SER A 52 7.18 -6.09 -8.33
N PHE A 53 7.57 -5.06 -9.11
CA PHE A 53 6.62 -4.25 -9.86
C PHE A 53 5.81 -5.09 -10.88
N VAL A 54 6.48 -5.90 -11.71
CA VAL A 54 5.82 -6.76 -12.70
C VAL A 54 4.87 -7.75 -12.02
N LEU A 55 5.32 -8.42 -10.95
CA LEU A 55 4.48 -9.32 -10.18
C LEU A 55 3.26 -8.59 -9.60
N GLY A 56 3.43 -7.37 -9.11
CA GLY A 56 2.33 -6.58 -8.60
C GLY A 56 1.30 -6.23 -9.66
N VAL A 57 1.75 -5.78 -10.84
CA VAL A 57 0.85 -5.46 -11.97
C VAL A 57 0.09 -6.71 -12.42
N VAL A 58 0.79 -7.83 -12.64
CA VAL A 58 0.17 -9.08 -13.11
C VAL A 58 -0.85 -9.58 -12.10
N ASN A 59 -0.49 -9.68 -10.81
CA ASN A 59 -1.42 -10.15 -9.78
C ASN A 59 -2.58 -9.15 -9.57
N GLY A 60 -2.31 -7.84 -9.64
CA GLY A 60 -3.35 -6.82 -9.50
C GLY A 60 -4.41 -6.92 -10.60
N LEU A 61 -3.97 -7.08 -11.85
CA LEU A 61 -4.88 -7.28 -12.98
C LEU A 61 -5.65 -8.61 -12.86
N LEU A 62 -4.96 -9.71 -12.54
CA LEU A 62 -5.61 -11.02 -12.37
C LEU A 62 -6.68 -10.99 -11.28
N LEU A 63 -6.39 -10.40 -10.12
CA LEU A 63 -7.34 -10.31 -9.01
C LEU A 63 -8.52 -9.39 -9.35
N PHE A 64 -8.28 -8.32 -10.11
CA PHE A 64 -9.35 -7.46 -10.60
C PHE A 64 -10.30 -8.22 -11.54
N PHE A 65 -9.78 -8.93 -12.54
CA PHE A 65 -10.60 -9.75 -13.44
C PHE A 65 -11.35 -10.86 -12.69
N LEU A 66 -10.68 -11.52 -11.75
CA LEU A 66 -11.28 -12.55 -10.92
C LEU A 66 -12.43 -11.99 -10.06
N PHE A 67 -12.23 -10.83 -9.44
CA PHE A 67 -13.28 -10.12 -8.71
C PHE A 67 -14.49 -9.81 -9.60
N THR A 68 -14.27 -9.24 -10.79
CA THR A 68 -15.35 -8.91 -11.72
C THR A 68 -16.10 -10.16 -12.18
N ALA A 69 -15.38 -11.25 -12.48
CA ALA A 69 -16.01 -12.50 -12.90
C ALA A 69 -16.86 -13.12 -11.78
N LEU A 70 -16.35 -13.13 -10.54
CA LEU A 70 -17.03 -13.71 -9.39
C LEU A 70 -18.23 -12.90 -8.92
N THR A 71 -18.16 -11.57 -8.97
CA THR A 71 -19.27 -10.69 -8.57
C THR A 71 -20.42 -10.68 -9.59
N ASN A 72 -20.14 -10.95 -10.86
CA ASN A 72 -21.16 -11.09 -11.90
C ASN A 72 -21.67 -12.54 -12.08
N ALA A 73 -21.17 -13.50 -11.30
CA ALA A 73 -21.64 -14.87 -11.37
C ALA A 73 -23.07 -14.99 -10.81
N GLN A 74 -23.90 -15.82 -11.45
CA GLN A 74 -25.30 -16.01 -11.05
C GLN A 74 -25.45 -16.63 -9.65
N LEU A 75 -24.43 -17.37 -9.19
CA LEU A 75 -24.40 -17.97 -7.86
C LEU A 75 -23.99 -16.93 -6.82
N LYS A 76 -24.93 -16.52 -5.96
CA LYS A 76 -24.68 -15.57 -4.85
C LYS A 76 -23.44 -15.88 -3.99
N PRO A 77 -23.10 -17.15 -3.67
CA PRO A 77 -21.88 -17.46 -2.92
C PRO A 77 -20.58 -17.04 -3.63
N LEU A 78 -20.55 -17.07 -4.96
CA LEU A 78 -19.39 -16.62 -5.74
C LEU A 78 -19.22 -15.10 -5.64
N GLY A 79 -20.31 -14.34 -5.58
CA GLY A 79 -20.24 -12.91 -5.33
C GLY A 79 -19.59 -12.56 -3.98
N VAL A 80 -19.91 -13.34 -2.93
CA VAL A 80 -19.27 -13.19 -1.60
C VAL A 80 -17.78 -13.49 -1.68
N LEU A 81 -17.39 -14.56 -2.38
CA LEU A 81 -15.97 -14.88 -2.59
C LEU A 81 -15.23 -13.75 -3.31
N GLY A 82 -15.86 -13.12 -4.31
CA GLY A 82 -15.34 -11.93 -4.98
C GLY A 82 -15.05 -10.79 -3.99
N ILE A 83 -15.99 -10.48 -3.09
CA ILE A 83 -15.80 -9.46 -2.06
C ILE A 83 -14.62 -9.79 -1.13
N VAL A 84 -14.49 -11.05 -0.71
CA VAL A 84 -13.36 -11.50 0.12
C VAL A 84 -12.01 -11.26 -0.59
N ILE A 85 -11.94 -11.59 -1.88
CA ILE A 85 -10.74 -11.35 -2.70
C ILE A 85 -10.43 -9.85 -2.81
N LEU A 86 -11.45 -9.01 -3.00
CA LEU A 86 -11.27 -7.56 -3.04
C LEU A 86 -10.70 -7.03 -1.72
N LEU A 87 -11.26 -7.47 -0.57
CA LEU A 87 -10.77 -7.07 0.75
C LEU A 87 -9.34 -7.52 1.00
N ALA A 88 -8.99 -8.76 0.62
CA ALA A 88 -7.62 -9.27 0.74
C ALA A 88 -6.65 -8.47 -0.15
N THR A 89 -7.06 -8.13 -1.36
CA THR A 89 -6.27 -7.31 -2.29
C THR A 89 -6.06 -5.90 -1.75
N ALA A 90 -7.12 -5.28 -1.21
CA ALA A 90 -7.04 -3.96 -0.57
C ALA A 90 -6.11 -3.98 0.64
N ALA A 91 -6.18 -5.01 1.49
CA ALA A 91 -5.27 -5.17 2.62
C ALA A 91 -3.81 -5.29 2.16
N ALA A 92 -3.53 -6.14 1.18
CA ALA A 92 -2.19 -6.31 0.63
C ALA A 92 -1.66 -5.04 -0.08
N ALA A 93 -2.54 -4.27 -0.74
CA ALA A 93 -2.22 -2.97 -1.31
C ALA A 93 -1.80 -1.95 -0.25
N LEU A 94 -2.53 -1.87 0.86
CA LEU A 94 -2.19 -1.02 2.01
C LEU A 94 -0.85 -1.42 2.62
N THR A 95 -0.61 -2.73 2.77
CA THR A 95 0.69 -3.25 3.18
C THR A 95 1.80 -2.90 2.17
N GLY A 96 1.50 -2.86 0.87
CA GLY A 96 2.44 -2.43 -0.15
C GLY A 96 2.93 -0.98 0.07
N TYR A 97 2.02 -0.06 0.39
CA TYR A 97 2.37 1.32 0.73
C TYR A 97 3.22 1.42 2.00
N MET A 98 2.88 0.64 3.03
CA MET A 98 3.70 0.54 4.25
C MET A 98 5.17 0.24 3.94
N ILE A 99 5.44 -0.75 3.09
CA ILE A 99 6.81 -1.16 2.76
C ILE A 99 7.56 -0.02 2.08
N ALA A 100 6.88 0.73 1.22
CA ALA A 100 7.46 1.91 0.58
C ALA A 100 7.71 3.06 1.58
N TYR A 101 6.81 3.29 2.53
CA TYR A 101 7.03 4.26 3.61
C TYR A 101 8.25 3.88 4.45
N ASN A 102 8.41 2.60 4.79
CA ASN A 102 9.57 2.12 5.54
C ASN A 102 10.87 2.29 4.74
N ASP A 103 10.90 1.90 3.45
CA ASP A 103 12.07 2.09 2.58
C ASP A 103 12.51 3.55 2.51
N ILE A 104 11.56 4.46 2.30
CA ILE A 104 11.85 5.90 2.21
C ILE A 104 12.25 6.45 3.57
N GLY A 105 11.59 6.03 4.65
CA GLY A 105 11.96 6.36 6.01
C GLY A 105 13.41 5.98 6.33
N GLN A 106 13.83 4.78 5.94
CA GLN A 106 15.21 4.30 6.14
C GLN A 106 16.23 5.15 5.38
N ARG A 107 15.90 5.56 4.15
CA ARG A 107 16.75 6.49 3.37
C ARG A 107 16.83 7.87 4.00
N LEU A 108 15.73 8.38 4.55
CA LEU A 108 15.67 9.69 5.22
C LEU A 108 16.36 9.70 6.59
N ARG A 109 16.37 8.55 7.27
CA ARG A 109 17.01 8.36 8.56
C ARG A 109 18.51 8.62 8.45
N GLY A 110 19.19 8.06 7.44
CA GLY A 110 20.64 8.14 7.33
C GLY A 110 21.33 7.65 8.61
N GLU A 111 22.19 8.49 9.20
CA GLU A 111 22.90 8.20 10.45
C GLU A 111 22.08 8.53 11.73
N ARG A 112 20.87 9.08 11.60
CA ARG A 112 20.06 9.47 12.76
C ARG A 112 19.55 8.24 13.52
N ASN A 113 19.49 8.33 14.84
CA ASN A 113 18.88 7.30 15.68
C ASN A 113 17.36 7.47 15.79
N TRP A 114 16.64 7.08 14.74
CA TRP A 114 15.17 7.01 14.75
C TRP A 114 14.68 5.63 15.16
N SER A 115 13.59 5.59 15.94
CA SER A 115 12.81 4.38 16.16
C SER A 115 12.17 3.87 14.86
N ALA A 116 11.77 2.60 14.82
CA ALA A 116 11.04 2.01 13.68
C ALA A 116 9.76 2.81 13.36
N THR A 117 9.00 3.17 14.39
CA THR A 117 7.79 4.00 14.28
C THR A 117 8.09 5.36 13.63
N GLN A 118 9.13 6.07 14.10
CA GLN A 118 9.51 7.37 13.51
C GLN A 118 9.93 7.22 12.05
N THR A 119 10.69 6.17 11.74
CA THR A 119 11.13 5.85 10.38
C THR A 119 9.92 5.72 9.44
N ILE A 120 8.92 4.93 9.85
CA ILE A 120 7.68 4.74 9.06
C ILE A 120 6.88 6.04 8.95
N ILE A 121 6.72 6.81 10.04
CA ILE A 121 5.95 8.06 10.03
C ILE A 121 6.59 9.09 9.10
N TYR A 122 7.88 9.37 9.23
CA TYR A 122 8.57 10.35 8.39
C TYR A 122 8.62 9.90 6.92
N GLY A 123 8.83 8.60 6.67
CA GLY A 123 8.75 8.05 5.32
C GLY A 123 7.35 8.18 4.72
N GLY A 124 6.31 7.92 5.51
CA GLY A 124 4.90 8.08 5.13
C GLY A 124 4.55 9.52 4.77
N ILE A 125 4.86 10.48 5.66
CA ILE A 125 4.63 11.91 5.41
C ILE A 125 5.34 12.37 4.14
N THR A 126 6.59 11.97 3.95
CA THR A 126 7.37 12.36 2.76
C THR A 126 6.77 11.80 1.47
N MET A 127 6.39 10.53 1.48
CA MET A 127 5.76 9.89 0.32
C MET A 127 4.41 10.48 -0.01
N GLU A 128 3.58 10.72 1.01
CA GLU A 128 2.28 11.35 0.81
C GLU A 128 2.41 12.77 0.29
N ALA A 129 3.35 13.56 0.81
CA ALA A 129 3.66 14.89 0.26
C ALA A 129 4.09 14.80 -1.22
N ALA A 130 4.90 13.82 -1.60
CA ALA A 130 5.27 13.59 -2.99
C ALA A 130 4.07 13.18 -3.86
N PHE A 131 3.13 12.40 -3.32
CA PHE A 131 1.91 11.97 -4.02
C PHE A 131 0.90 13.12 -4.22
N MET A 132 0.99 14.19 -3.44
CA MET A 132 0.17 15.40 -3.65
C MET A 132 0.59 16.18 -4.90
N ALA A 133 1.74 15.88 -5.52
CA ALA A 133 2.12 16.49 -6.79
C ALA A 133 1.14 16.09 -7.93
N PRO A 134 0.63 17.05 -8.72
CA PRO A 134 -0.32 16.76 -9.79
C PRO A 134 0.25 15.80 -10.83
N VAL A 135 -0.55 14.84 -11.29
CA VAL A 135 -0.25 13.83 -12.33
C VAL A 135 0.96 12.93 -12.01
N ILE A 136 2.16 13.49 -11.88
CA ILE A 136 3.41 12.79 -11.61
C ILE A 136 3.35 12.09 -10.24
N GLY A 137 2.88 12.77 -9.19
CA GLY A 137 2.73 12.18 -7.86
C GLY A 137 1.78 10.98 -7.86
N GLN A 138 0.72 11.04 -8.66
CA GLN A 138 -0.25 9.95 -8.81
C GLN A 138 0.34 8.75 -9.56
N VAL A 139 1.10 8.99 -10.65
CA VAL A 139 1.81 7.94 -11.39
C VAL A 139 2.82 7.24 -10.49
N PHE A 140 3.59 8.00 -9.69
CA PHE A 140 4.51 7.42 -8.71
C PHE A 140 3.77 6.63 -7.63
N SER A 141 2.64 7.14 -7.15
CA SER A 141 1.80 6.44 -6.16
C SER A 141 1.35 5.07 -6.65
N ILE A 142 0.86 4.99 -7.89
CA ILE A 142 0.48 3.74 -8.55
C ILE A 142 1.70 2.82 -8.73
N GLY A 143 2.84 3.36 -9.17
CA GLY A 143 4.08 2.62 -9.33
C GLY A 143 4.55 1.95 -8.03
N VAL A 144 4.51 2.73 -6.95
CA VAL A 144 4.85 2.30 -5.59
C VAL A 144 3.87 1.26 -5.09
N LEU A 145 2.57 1.46 -5.31
CA LEU A 145 1.53 0.51 -4.95
C LEU A 145 1.80 -0.87 -5.59
N PHE A 146 2.00 -0.93 -6.90
CA PHE A 146 2.24 -2.21 -7.57
C PHE A 146 3.56 -2.85 -7.12
N ARG A 147 4.63 -2.06 -6.97
CA ARG A 147 5.90 -2.58 -6.47
C ARG A 147 5.77 -3.15 -5.05
N GLY A 148 5.07 -2.44 -4.17
CA GLY A 148 4.78 -2.87 -2.81
C GLY A 148 3.92 -4.12 -2.77
N PHE A 149 2.84 -4.14 -3.55
CA PHE A 149 1.95 -5.29 -3.67
C PHE A 149 2.68 -6.55 -4.16
N GLY A 150 3.52 -6.45 -5.18
CA GLY A 150 4.30 -7.60 -5.63
C GLY A 150 5.39 -8.04 -4.65
N ALA A 151 5.92 -7.13 -3.83
CA ALA A 151 6.82 -7.48 -2.74
C ALA A 151 6.09 -8.24 -1.61
N VAL A 152 4.87 -7.83 -1.27
CA VAL A 152 3.98 -8.52 -0.33
C VAL A 152 3.64 -9.92 -0.81
N VAL A 153 3.20 -10.06 -2.06
CA VAL A 153 2.90 -11.36 -2.67
C VAL A 153 4.15 -12.26 -2.67
N SER A 154 5.30 -11.72 -3.05
CA SER A 154 6.56 -12.47 -3.05
C SER A 154 6.96 -12.92 -1.64
N ALA A 155 6.78 -12.05 -0.64
CA ALA A 155 7.09 -12.37 0.76
C ALA A 155 6.15 -13.42 1.37
N LEU A 156 4.89 -13.47 0.91
CA LEU A 156 3.94 -14.53 1.27
C LEU A 156 4.30 -15.87 0.62
N LEU A 157 4.76 -15.85 -0.63
CA LEU A 157 5.12 -17.05 -1.39
C LEU A 157 6.51 -17.59 -1.03
N SER A 158 7.43 -16.75 -0.56
CA SER A 158 8.75 -17.19 -0.13
C SER A 158 8.67 -17.88 1.24
N ARG A 159 8.65 -19.21 1.26
CA ARG A 159 8.95 -20.01 2.46
C ARG A 159 10.47 -19.98 2.71
N GLY A 160 10.95 -18.95 3.40
CA GLY A 160 12.36 -18.84 3.77
C GLY A 160 12.59 -17.83 4.89
N LYS A 161 13.33 -18.26 5.92
CA LYS A 161 13.81 -17.40 7.01
C LYS A 161 14.63 -16.26 6.40
N VAL A 162 14.38 -15.03 6.86
CA VAL A 162 15.41 -13.96 6.83
C VAL A 162 16.46 -14.35 7.85
#